data_AF-A0A0B7M4D1-F1
#
_entry.id   AF-A0A0B7M4D1-F1
#
_cell.length_a   1.000
_cell.length_b   1.000
_cell.length_c   1.000
_cell.angle_alpha   90.00
_cell.angle_beta   90.00
_cell.angle_gamma   90.00
#
_symmetry.space_group_name_H-M   'P 1'
#
loop_
_entity.id
_entity.type
_entity.pdbx_description
1 polymer ?
#
loop_
_entity_poly.entity_id
_entity_poly.type
_entity_poly.pdbx_seq_one_letter_code
_entity_poly.pdbx_strand_id
1 'polypeptide(L)' 'MATGWVKDKGLWYYLNESGSMATGWFTVSGKWYYTYNSGDLLVNTTTPDGYRVNANGEWVG' A
#
# COMPACT_ATOMS: atom_id res chain seq x y z
N MET A 1 -2.58 7.63 -18.27
CA MET A 1 -1.71 7.27 -17.12
C MET A 1 -2.56 6.47 -16.15
N ALA A 2 -2.03 5.40 -15.56
CA ALA A 2 -2.77 4.63 -14.56
C ALA A 2 -2.70 5.34 -13.20
N THR A 3 -3.79 5.29 -12.46
CA THR A 3 -3.91 5.84 -11.10
C THR A 3 -4.68 4.86 -10.23
N GLY A 4 -4.56 4.98 -8.91
CA GLY A 4 -5.22 4.10 -7.95
C GLY A 4 -4.54 2.74 -7.78
N TRP A 5 -5.34 1.75 -7.39
CA TRP A 5 -4.86 0.39 -7.13
C TRP A 5 -4.48 -0.34 -8.42
N VAL A 6 -3.26 -0.86 -8.45
CA VAL A 6 -2.72 -1.63 -9.58
C VAL A 6 -2.25 -2.98 -9.05
N LYS A 7 -2.62 -4.06 -9.75
CA LYS A 7 -2.12 -5.39 -9.48
C LYS A 7 -1.21 -5.84 -10.61
N ASP A 8 0.06 -6.07 -10.32
CA ASP A 8 1.04 -6.60 -11.27
C ASP A 8 1.72 -7.83 -10.69
N LYS A 9 1.80 -8.90 -11.49
CA LYS A 9 2.45 -10.19 -11.11
C LYS A 9 2.05 -10.74 -9.73
N GLY A 10 0.81 -10.47 -9.31
CA GLY A 10 0.27 -10.93 -8.03
C GLY A 10 0.49 -9.97 -6.85
N LEU A 11 1.28 -8.90 -7.02
CA LEU A 11 1.52 -7.87 -6.02
C LEU A 11 0.61 -6.66 -6.26
N TRP A 12 0.26 -5.97 -5.18
CA TRP A 12 -0.54 -4.75 -5.22
C TRP A 12 0.34 -3.52 -5.06
N TYR A 13 0.00 -2.48 -5.79
CA TYR A 13 0.64 -1.18 -5.83
C TYR A 13 -0.43 -0.09 -5.79
N TYR A 14 -0.05 1.11 -5.36
CA TYR A 14 -0.92 2.27 -5.44
C TYR A 14 -0.21 3.39 -6.20
N LEU A 15 -0.87 3.92 -7.24
CA LEU A 15 -0.42 5.07 -8.00
C LEU A 15 -1.25 6.29 -7.58
N ASN A 16 -0.59 7.40 -7.26
CA ASN A 16 -1.25 8.65 -6.92
C ASN A 16 -1.92 9.30 -8.15
N GLU A 17 -2.57 10.45 -7.96
CA GLU A 17 -3.28 11.16 -9.04
C GLU A 17 -2.36 11.59 -10.19
N SER A 18 -1.07 11.80 -9.91
CA SER A 18 -0.05 12.10 -10.91
C SER A 18 0.49 10.84 -11.62
N GLY A 19 0.02 9.65 -11.24
CA GLY A 19 0.50 8.36 -11.74
C GLY A 19 1.81 7.88 -11.11
N SER A 20 2.32 8.56 -10.09
CA SER A 20 3.53 8.16 -9.37
C SER A 20 3.21 7.08 -8.33
N MET A 21 4.09 6.09 -8.22
CA MET A 21 3.95 4.99 -7.26
C MET A 21 4.14 5.47 -5.83
N ALA A 22 3.24 5.07 -4.94
CA ALA A 22 3.33 5.35 -3.51
C ALA A 22 4.33 4.39 -2.84
N THR A 23 5.19 4.95 -1.98
CA THR A 23 6.15 4.21 -1.15
C THR A 23 6.00 4.64 0.30
N GLY A 24 6.05 3.69 1.23
CA GLY A 24 5.81 3.95 2.66
C GLY A 24 4.33 4.08 2.99
N TRP A 25 4.01 4.89 4.01
CA TRP A 25 2.64 5.11 4.46
C TRP A 25 1.85 6.02 3.50
N PHE A 26 0.63 5.61 3.17
CA PHE A 26 -0.33 6.43 2.43
C PHE A 26 -1.76 6.13 2.88
N THR A 27 -2.69 7.03 2.56
CA THR A 27 -4.11 6.86 2.86
C THR A 27 -4.95 6.77 1.60
N VAL A 28 -5.94 5.88 1.63
CA VAL A 28 -6.99 5.77 0.61
C VAL A 28 -8.32 5.71 1.34
N SER A 29 -9.21 6.68 1.07
CA SER A 29 -10.54 6.75 1.67
C SER A 29 -10.55 6.62 3.20
N GLY A 30 -9.58 7.25 3.87
CA GLY A 30 -9.47 7.25 5.34
C GLY A 30 -8.86 6.00 5.95
N LYS A 31 -8.43 5.02 5.13
CA LYS A 31 -7.70 3.83 5.58
C LYS A 31 -6.21 3.98 5.28
N TRP A 32 -5.39 3.52 6.21
CA TRP A 32 -3.93 3.55 6.07
C TRP A 32 -3.41 2.26 5.47
N TYR A 33 -2.41 2.40 4.59
CA TYR A 33 -1.72 1.33 3.90
C TYR A 33 -0.23 1.61 3.91
N TYR A 34 0.58 0.56 3.83
CA TYR A 34 2.04 0.69 3.76
C TYR A 34 2.59 -0.13 2.60
N THR A 35 3.44 0.47 1.79
CA THR A 35 4.20 -0.20 0.74
C THR A 35 5.70 -0.18 1.05
N TYR A 36 6.42 -1.21 0.59
CA TYR A 36 7.89 -1.18 0.61
C TYR A 36 8.44 -0.06 -0.29
N ASN A 37 9.75 0.18 -0.24
CA ASN A 37 10.42 1.13 -1.15
C ASN A 37 10.32 0.70 -2.62
N SER A 38 10.09 -0.58 -2.90
CA SER A 38 9.77 -1.13 -4.22
C SER A 38 8.31 -0.92 -4.64
N GLY A 39 7.47 -0.36 -3.75
CA GLY A 39 6.08 0.02 -4.00
C GLY A 39 5.05 -1.10 -3.79
N ASP A 40 5.49 -2.32 -3.50
CA ASP A 40 4.60 -3.44 -3.22
C ASP A 40 3.96 -3.31 -1.83
N LEU A 41 2.65 -3.53 -1.79
CA LEU A 41 1.80 -3.41 -0.61
C LEU A 41 2.10 -4.52 0.40
N LEU A 42 2.28 -4.15 1.66
CA LEU A 42 2.34 -5.11 2.76
C LEU A 42 0.93 -5.62 3.06
N VAL A 43 0.77 -6.94 3.12
CA VAL A 43 -0.48 -7.61 3.48
C VAL A 43 -0.22 -8.69 4.53
N ASN A 44 -1.14 -8.82 5.48
CA ASN A 44 -1.11 -9.83 6.55
C ASN A 44 0.23 -9.92 7.30
N THR A 45 0.84 -8.77 7.58
CA THR A 45 2.17 -8.68 8.18
C THR A 45 2.28 -7.45 9.09
N THR A 46 3.44 -7.25 9.69
CA THR A 46 3.77 -6.07 10.50
C THR A 46 4.71 -5.16 9.70
N THR A 47 4.42 -3.86 9.70
CA THR A 47 5.26 -2.83 9.07
C THR A 47 6.60 -2.68 9.79
N PRO A 48 7.64 -2.09 9.16
CA PRO A 48 8.95 -1.92 9.80
C PRO A 48 8.95 -1.10 11.09
N ASP A 49 7.96 -0.23 11.26
CA ASP A 49 7.70 0.60 12.45
C ASP A 49 6.74 -0.06 13.46
N GLY A 50 6.33 -1.31 13.24
CA GLY A 50 5.67 -2.14 14.25
C GLY A 50 4.14 -2.22 14.18
N TYR A 51 3.50 -1.67 13.16
CA TYR A 51 2.04 -1.69 13.00
C TYR A 51 1.56 -2.91 12.22
N ARG A 52 0.41 -3.48 12.60
CA ARG A 52 -0.16 -4.65 11.91
C ARG A 52 -1.03 -4.20 10.73
N VAL A 53 -0.87 -4.84 9.58
CA VAL A 53 -1.78 -4.70 8.43
C VAL A 53 -2.51 -6.02 8.17
N ASN A 54 -3.78 -5.94 7.77
CA ASN A 54 -4.64 -7.11 7.51
C ASN A 54 -4.42 -7.69 6.09
N ALA A 55 -5.25 -8.66 5.69
CA ALA A 55 -5.15 -9.29 4.36
C ALA A 55 -5.42 -8.34 3.18
N ASN A 56 -6.06 -7.20 3.41
CA ASN A 56 -6.25 -6.13 2.43
C ASN A 56 -5.12 -5.09 2.45
N GLY A 57 -4.12 -5.27 3.33
CA GLY A 57 -3.05 -4.29 3.58
C GLY A 57 -3.48 -3.08 4.39
N GLU A 58 -4.70 -3.09 4.91
CA GLU A 58 -5.22 -2.02 5.75
C GLU A 58 -4.58 -2.13 7.13
N TRP A 59 -4.04 -1.03 7.63
CA TRP A 59 -3.61 -0.92 9.01
C TRP A 59 -4.78 -1.24 9.94
N VAL A 60 -4.52 -2.12 10.91
CA VAL A 60 -5.42 -2.45 12.00
C VAL A 60 -4.78 -1.97 13.30
N GLY A 61 -5.44 -1.00 13.93
CA GLY A 61 -5.12 -0.44 15.25
C GLY A 61 -5.99 -1.05 16.33
#